data_AF-A0A960H4M1-F1
#
_entry.id   AF-A0A960H4M1-F1
#
_cell.length_a   1.000
_cell.length_b   1.000
_cell.length_c   1.000
_cell.angle_alpha   90.00
_cell.angle_beta   90.00
_cell.angle_gamma   90.00
#
_symmetry.space_group_name_H-M   'P 1'
#
loop_
_entity.id
_entity.type
_entity.pdbx_description
1 polymer ?
#
loop_
_entity_poly.entity_id
_entity_poly.type
_entity_poly.pdbx_seq_one_letter_code
_entity_poly.pdbx_strand_id
1 'polypeptide(L)'
;RLMDVQELLSDSGIGREMHVIVGQGRLAQILESRPEDRRAFIEEAAGVLKHRKRKEKAVRKLESMAANLARLTDLTTELRRQLKPLGRQAEMARRAQTIQADLRDARLRLAADDLVIRRAEFAGADDIETTLRREHDEAAARLAAATEQLAAHEAAVATLSERTDAAQQTWFRLSALAERVNATVRIASERAQYL
;
A
#
# COMPACT_ATOMS: atom_id res chain seq x y z
N ARG A 1 -44.18 -46.93 4.74
CA ARG A 1 -44.13 -48.10 3.82
C ARG A 1 -44.69 -49.36 4.47
N LEU A 2 -44.09 -49.90 5.54
CA LEU A 2 -44.63 -51.08 6.23
C LEU A 2 -46.00 -50.83 6.90
N MET A 3 -46.18 -49.62 7.43
CA MET A 3 -47.44 -49.16 8.05
C MET A 3 -48.59 -49.02 7.03
N ASP A 4 -48.27 -48.57 5.80
CA ASP A 4 -49.27 -48.33 4.75
C ASP A 4 -49.82 -49.66 4.20
N VAL A 5 -48.97 -50.69 4.11
CA VAL A 5 -49.37 -52.06 3.72
C VAL A 5 -50.24 -52.71 4.80
N GLN A 6 -49.90 -52.52 6.08
CA GLN A 6 -50.72 -53.03 7.20
C GLN A 6 -52.10 -52.36 7.26
N GLU A 7 -52.17 -51.07 6.96
CA GLU A 7 -53.43 -50.30 6.95
C GLU A 7 -54.37 -50.75 5.81
N LEU A 8 -53.82 -51.05 4.63
CA LEU A 8 -54.57 -51.62 3.50
C LEU A 8 -55.11 -53.04 3.76
N LEU A 9 -54.32 -53.89 4.44
CA LEU A 9 -54.74 -55.23 4.82
C LEU A 9 -55.86 -55.21 5.87
N SER A 10 -55.81 -54.27 6.81
CA SER A 10 -56.88 -54.02 7.79
C SER A 10 -58.16 -53.49 7.13
N ASP A 11 -58.07 -52.58 6.14
CA ASP A 11 -59.25 -52.09 5.40
C ASP A 11 -59.90 -53.17 4.52
N SER A 12 -59.16 -54.23 4.15
CA SER A 12 -59.66 -55.39 3.39
C SER A 12 -60.21 -56.52 4.29
N GLY A 13 -60.15 -56.38 5.61
CA GLY A 13 -60.58 -57.39 6.58
C GLY A 13 -59.60 -58.56 6.77
N ILE A 14 -58.46 -58.58 6.09
CA ILE A 14 -57.42 -59.64 6.09
C ILE A 14 -56.18 -59.17 6.88
N GLY A 15 -56.41 -58.41 7.94
CA GLY A 15 -55.36 -57.89 8.82
C GLY A 15 -55.06 -58.83 10.00
N ARG A 16 -54.11 -58.42 10.86
CA ARG A 16 -53.72 -59.13 12.11
C ARG A 16 -54.87 -59.33 13.12
N GLU A 17 -56.04 -58.75 12.84
CA GLU A 17 -57.25 -58.69 13.66
C GLU A 17 -58.48 -59.12 12.83
N MET A 18 -58.42 -60.31 12.20
CA MET A 18 -59.57 -60.89 11.48
C MET A 18 -60.78 -61.12 12.43
N HIS A 19 -61.89 -60.42 12.21
CA HIS A 19 -63.14 -60.55 12.98
C HIS A 19 -64.01 -61.77 12.63
N VAL A 20 -63.60 -62.56 11.62
CA VAL A 20 -64.42 -63.67 11.10
C VAL A 20 -64.13 -65.00 11.83
N ILE A 21 -63.05 -65.07 12.62
CA ILE A 21 -62.64 -66.29 13.34
C ILE A 21 -62.45 -65.96 14.82
N VAL A 22 -63.44 -66.31 15.65
CA VAL A 22 -63.33 -66.22 17.11
C VAL A 22 -62.57 -67.45 17.61
N GLY A 23 -61.27 -67.28 17.91
CA GLY A 23 -60.50 -68.33 18.58
C GLY A 23 -61.07 -68.68 19.95
N GLN A 24 -61.14 -69.96 20.30
CA GLN A 24 -61.56 -70.42 21.63
C GLN A 24 -60.72 -69.73 22.72
N GLY A 25 -61.37 -69.13 23.72
CA GLY A 25 -60.74 -68.36 24.81
C GLY A 25 -60.81 -66.83 24.66
N ARG A 26 -61.02 -66.30 23.45
CA ARG A 26 -61.10 -64.84 23.21
C ARG A 26 -62.39 -64.22 23.77
N LEU A 27 -63.47 -64.99 23.84
CA LEU A 27 -64.75 -64.55 24.44
C LEU A 27 -64.66 -64.38 25.96
N ALA A 28 -63.98 -65.29 26.66
CA ALA A 28 -63.74 -65.19 28.10
C ALA A 28 -62.89 -63.95 28.43
N GLN A 29 -61.89 -63.68 27.59
CA GLN A 29 -61.01 -62.51 27.72
C GLN A 29 -61.78 -61.17 27.60
N ILE A 30 -62.82 -61.09 26.76
CA ILE A 30 -63.66 -59.88 26.62
C ILE A 30 -64.61 -59.71 27.83
N LEU A 31 -65.06 -60.82 28.42
CA LEU A 31 -65.96 -60.82 29.57
C LEU A 31 -65.24 -60.46 30.88
N GLU A 32 -63.96 -60.82 31.03
CA GLU A 32 -63.11 -60.46 32.17
C GLU A 32 -62.30 -59.16 31.98
N SER A 33 -62.27 -58.60 30.76
CA SER A 33 -61.48 -57.39 30.49
C SER A 33 -62.02 -56.16 31.24
N ARG A 34 -61.10 -55.24 31.57
CA ARG A 34 -61.45 -53.93 32.13
C ARG A 34 -62.34 -53.13 31.16
N PRO A 35 -63.15 -52.18 31.66
CA PRO A 35 -64.01 -51.35 30.81
C PRO A 35 -63.26 -50.62 29.67
N GLU A 36 -62.00 -50.24 29.89
CA GLU A 36 -61.17 -49.58 28.88
C GLU A 36 -60.83 -50.52 27.70
N ASP A 37 -60.43 -51.75 28.02
CA ASP A 37 -60.07 -52.78 27.04
C ASP A 37 -61.31 -53.27 26.27
N ARG A 38 -62.44 -53.44 26.98
CA ARG A 38 -63.72 -53.79 26.36
C ARG A 38 -64.19 -52.74 25.36
N ARG A 39 -63.98 -51.46 25.67
CA ARG A 39 -64.31 -50.35 24.77
C ARG A 39 -63.49 -50.39 23.48
N ALA A 40 -62.21 -50.76 23.54
CA ALA A 40 -61.39 -50.92 22.34
C ALA A 40 -61.96 -51.98 21.40
N PHE A 41 -62.39 -53.14 21.93
CA PHE A 41 -63.04 -54.20 21.14
C PHE A 41 -64.36 -53.76 20.51
N ILE A 42 -65.19 -52.99 21.24
CA ILE A 42 -66.46 -52.46 20.71
C ILE A 42 -66.20 -51.41 19.61
N GLU A 43 -65.22 -50.52 19.81
CA GLU A 43 -64.83 -49.50 18.81
C GLU A 43 -64.24 -50.14 17.54
N GLU A 44 -63.59 -51.29 17.67
CA GLU A 44 -63.05 -52.10 16.58
C GLU A 44 -64.18 -52.76 15.76
N ALA A 45 -65.12 -53.43 16.44
CA ALA A 45 -66.29 -54.05 15.82
C ALA A 45 -67.21 -53.02 15.12
N ALA A 46 -67.31 -51.82 15.67
CA ALA A 46 -68.05 -50.70 15.07
C ALA A 46 -67.27 -49.99 13.94
N GLY A 47 -66.03 -50.39 13.65
CA GLY A 47 -65.20 -49.82 12.59
C GLY A 47 -64.71 -48.38 12.84
N VAL A 48 -64.95 -47.83 14.03
CA VAL A 48 -64.58 -46.44 14.40
C VAL A 48 -63.15 -46.32 14.91
N LEU A 49 -62.55 -47.42 15.37
CA LEU A 49 -61.18 -47.44 15.92
C LEU A 49 -60.13 -46.94 14.91
N LYS A 50 -60.28 -47.26 13.62
CA LYS A 50 -59.35 -46.79 12.57
C LYS A 50 -59.39 -45.28 12.38
N HIS A 51 -60.58 -44.69 12.40
CA HIS A 51 -60.76 -43.24 12.28
C HIS A 51 -60.21 -42.51 13.52
N ARG A 52 -60.38 -43.09 14.71
CA ARG A 52 -59.79 -42.57 15.95
C ARG A 52 -58.26 -42.59 15.92
N LYS A 53 -57.64 -43.71 15.54
CA LYS A 53 -56.17 -43.83 15.40
C LYS A 53 -55.61 -42.86 14.34
N ARG A 54 -56.28 -42.71 13.18
CA ARG A 54 -55.90 -41.72 12.15
C ARG A 54 -55.99 -40.28 12.67
N LYS A 55 -57.07 -39.95 13.40
CA LYS A 55 -57.25 -38.62 14.03
C LYS A 55 -56.12 -38.33 15.01
N GLU A 56 -55.79 -39.27 15.89
CA GLU A 56 -54.72 -39.09 16.88
C GLU A 56 -53.33 -38.90 16.23
N LYS A 57 -53.03 -39.68 15.19
CA LYS A 57 -51.78 -39.52 14.40
C LYS A 57 -51.73 -38.15 13.70
N ALA A 58 -52.85 -37.69 13.16
CA ALA A 58 -52.95 -36.37 12.55
C ALA A 58 -52.77 -35.24 13.57
N VAL A 59 -53.39 -35.35 14.75
CA VAL A 59 -53.24 -34.38 15.85
C VAL A 59 -51.78 -34.30 16.30
N ARG A 60 -51.11 -35.44 16.58
CA ARG A 60 -49.69 -35.44 16.94
C ARG A 60 -48.80 -34.81 15.86
N LYS A 61 -49.14 -35.04 14.58
CA LYS A 61 -48.41 -34.42 13.46
C LYS A 61 -48.63 -32.91 13.41
N LEU A 62 -49.85 -32.44 13.63
CA LEU A 62 -50.17 -31.01 13.69
C LEU A 62 -49.46 -30.32 14.86
N GLU A 63 -49.42 -30.94 16.04
CA GLU A 63 -48.68 -30.43 17.20
C GLU A 63 -47.18 -30.31 16.91
N SER A 64 -46.58 -31.34 16.30
CA SER A 64 -45.18 -31.29 15.86
C SER A 64 -44.93 -30.18 14.83
N MET A 65 -45.84 -29.99 13.88
CA MET A 65 -45.74 -28.91 12.89
C MET A 65 -45.88 -27.53 13.54
N ALA A 66 -46.76 -27.36 14.52
CA ALA A 66 -46.92 -26.12 15.26
C ALA A 66 -45.64 -25.76 16.04
N ALA A 67 -45.01 -26.74 16.70
CA ALA A 67 -43.72 -26.54 17.36
C ALA A 67 -42.60 -26.15 16.38
N ASN A 68 -42.54 -26.78 15.22
CA ASN A 68 -41.59 -26.42 14.18
C ASN A 68 -41.82 -25.01 13.62
N LEU A 69 -43.08 -24.61 13.44
CA LEU A 69 -43.44 -23.28 12.97
C LEU A 69 -43.04 -22.19 13.99
N ALA A 70 -43.26 -22.44 15.29
CA ALA A 70 -42.81 -21.55 16.35
C ALA A 70 -41.29 -21.34 16.28
N ARG A 71 -40.51 -22.42 16.18
CA ARG A 71 -39.05 -22.36 16.05
C ARG A 71 -38.59 -21.61 14.79
N LEU A 72 -39.26 -21.80 13.65
CA LEU A 72 -38.94 -21.05 12.42
C LEU A 72 -39.24 -19.56 12.58
N THR A 73 -40.31 -19.21 13.30
CA THR A 73 -40.67 -17.82 13.59
C THR A 73 -39.63 -17.15 14.48
N ASP A 74 -39.16 -17.86 15.51
CA ASP A 74 -38.09 -17.41 16.40
C ASP A 74 -36.79 -17.18 15.62
N LEU A 75 -36.38 -18.17 14.81
CA LEU A 75 -35.17 -18.06 13.98
C LEU A 75 -35.26 -16.91 12.98
N THR A 76 -36.42 -16.71 12.36
CA THR A 76 -36.64 -15.59 11.44
C THR A 76 -36.52 -14.24 12.16
N THR A 77 -37.02 -14.16 13.38
CA THR A 77 -36.93 -12.95 14.22
C THR A 77 -35.48 -12.67 14.62
N GLU A 78 -34.74 -13.70 15.01
CA GLU A 78 -33.32 -13.60 15.34
C GLU A 78 -32.49 -13.14 14.13
N LEU A 79 -32.70 -13.75 12.96
CA LEU A 79 -32.01 -13.36 11.73
C LEU A 79 -32.30 -11.90 11.34
N ARG A 80 -33.56 -11.44 11.48
CA ARG A 80 -33.91 -10.03 11.26
C ARG A 80 -33.17 -9.09 12.22
N ARG A 81 -33.02 -9.50 13.49
CA ARG A 81 -32.26 -8.73 14.48
C ARG A 81 -30.78 -8.64 14.13
N GLN A 82 -30.19 -9.72 13.61
CA GLN A 82 -28.79 -9.77 13.18
C GLN A 82 -28.53 -8.98 11.89
N LEU A 83 -29.48 -8.94 10.94
CA LEU A 83 -29.31 -8.21 9.69
C LEU A 83 -29.17 -6.69 9.87
N LYS A 84 -29.80 -6.10 10.90
CA LYS A 84 -29.76 -4.65 11.15
C LYS A 84 -28.33 -4.12 11.44
N PRO A 85 -27.53 -4.70 12.37
CA PRO A 85 -26.14 -4.28 12.57
C PRO A 85 -25.25 -4.60 11.37
N LEU A 86 -25.45 -5.74 10.70
CA LEU A 86 -24.72 -6.10 9.47
C LEU A 86 -24.93 -5.08 8.35
N GLY A 87 -26.16 -4.58 8.19
CA GLY A 87 -26.48 -3.52 7.24
C GLY A 87 -25.71 -2.22 7.54
N ARG A 88 -25.64 -1.83 8.82
CA ARG A 88 -24.85 -0.66 9.26
C ARG A 88 -23.36 -0.84 9.02
N GLN A 89 -22.82 -2.03 9.31
CA GLN A 89 -21.42 -2.36 9.05
C GLN A 89 -21.10 -2.28 7.55
N ALA A 90 -21.98 -2.80 6.69
CA ALA A 90 -21.80 -2.71 5.24
C ALA A 90 -21.85 -1.26 4.73
N GLU A 91 -22.73 -0.43 5.29
CA GLU A 91 -22.77 1.01 4.96
C GLU A 91 -21.49 1.73 5.38
N MET A 92 -21.00 1.48 6.61
CA MET A 92 -19.72 2.03 7.08
C MET A 92 -18.54 1.57 6.22
N ALA A 93 -18.50 0.29 5.84
CA ALA A 93 -17.45 -0.24 4.98
C ALA A 93 -17.45 0.42 3.60
N ARG A 94 -18.63 0.63 2.99
CA ARG A 94 -18.75 1.36 1.72
C ARG A 94 -18.25 2.80 1.84
N ARG A 95 -18.64 3.52 2.90
CA ARG A 95 -18.15 4.89 3.15
C ARG A 95 -16.64 4.92 3.36
N ALA A 96 -16.10 3.97 4.11
CA ALA A 96 -14.67 3.87 4.34
C ALA A 96 -13.90 3.63 3.03
N GLN A 97 -14.42 2.78 2.13
CA GLN A 97 -13.81 2.56 0.81
C GLN A 97 -13.76 3.85 -0.02
N THR A 98 -14.84 4.64 -0.05
CA THR A 98 -14.85 5.93 -0.75
C THR A 98 -13.83 6.89 -0.14
N ILE A 99 -13.83 7.06 1.19
CA ILE A 99 -12.88 7.94 1.88
C ILE A 99 -11.43 7.52 1.61
N GLN A 100 -11.15 6.20 1.60
CA GLN A 100 -9.81 5.70 1.30
C GLN A 100 -9.38 5.96 -0.15
N ALA A 101 -10.32 5.86 -1.09
CA ALA A 101 -10.06 6.20 -2.49
C ALA A 101 -9.75 7.70 -2.65
N ASP A 102 -10.57 8.57 -2.04
CA ASP A 102 -10.38 10.02 -2.07
C ASP A 102 -9.06 10.43 -1.40
N LEU A 103 -8.73 9.83 -0.26
CA LEU A 103 -7.48 10.06 0.44
C LEU A 103 -6.27 9.64 -0.41
N ARG A 104 -6.37 8.49 -1.10
CA ARG A 104 -5.32 8.01 -1.99
C ARG A 104 -5.13 8.96 -3.16
N ASP A 105 -6.21 9.43 -3.78
CA ASP A 105 -6.16 10.39 -4.88
C ASP A 105 -5.51 11.71 -4.44
N ALA A 106 -5.97 12.28 -3.32
CA ALA A 106 -5.40 13.51 -2.77
C ALA A 106 -3.90 13.39 -2.47
N ARG A 107 -3.47 12.27 -1.88
CA ARG A 107 -2.04 12.02 -1.62
C ARG A 107 -1.22 11.92 -2.90
N LEU A 108 -1.75 11.26 -3.93
CA LEU A 108 -1.05 11.15 -5.21
C LEU A 108 -0.93 12.51 -5.90
N ARG A 109 -1.95 13.36 -5.81
CA ARG A 109 -1.88 14.74 -6.32
C ARG A 109 -0.79 15.56 -5.62
N LEU A 110 -0.76 15.54 -4.29
CA LEU A 110 0.30 16.24 -3.52
C LEU A 110 1.69 15.74 -3.89
N ALA A 111 1.88 14.42 -4.00
CA ALA A 111 3.16 13.84 -4.38
C ALA A 111 3.57 14.21 -5.83
N ALA A 112 2.59 14.34 -6.74
CA ALA A 112 2.84 14.78 -8.11
C ALA A 112 3.24 16.26 -8.15
N ASP A 113 2.55 17.13 -7.41
CA ASP A 113 2.90 18.55 -7.31
C ASP A 113 4.30 18.73 -6.72
N ASP A 114 4.62 18.02 -5.63
CA ASP A 114 5.95 18.02 -5.04
C ASP A 114 7.02 17.58 -6.05
N LEU A 115 6.75 16.52 -6.82
CA LEU A 115 7.68 16.04 -7.85
C LEU A 115 7.91 17.08 -8.94
N VAL A 116 6.87 17.78 -9.39
CA VAL A 116 6.98 18.84 -10.40
C VAL A 116 7.84 19.99 -9.88
N ILE A 117 7.58 20.45 -8.65
CA ILE A 117 8.34 21.52 -8.00
C ILE A 117 9.81 21.13 -7.88
N ARG A 118 10.10 19.94 -7.35
CA ARG A 118 11.49 19.47 -7.17
C ARG A 118 12.23 19.28 -8.49
N ARG A 119 11.54 18.84 -9.55
CA ARG A 119 12.14 18.74 -10.88
C ARG A 119 12.48 20.12 -11.45
N ALA A 120 11.62 21.12 -11.25
CA ALA A 120 11.88 22.48 -11.69
C ALA A 120 13.06 23.10 -10.92
N GLU A 121 13.11 22.92 -9.60
CA GLU A 121 14.25 23.35 -8.77
C GLU A 121 15.57 22.69 -9.22
N PHE A 122 15.54 21.38 -9.48
CA PHE A 122 16.72 20.65 -9.93
C PHE A 122 17.21 21.11 -11.31
N ALA A 123 16.30 21.31 -12.27
CA ALA A 123 16.65 21.83 -13.58
C ALA A 123 17.26 23.23 -13.48
N GLY A 124 16.67 24.12 -12.66
CA GLY A 124 17.24 25.45 -12.43
C GLY A 124 18.63 25.43 -11.77
N ALA A 125 18.89 24.45 -10.91
CA ALA A 125 20.21 24.27 -10.30
C ALA A 125 21.27 23.82 -11.32
N ASP A 126 20.91 22.95 -12.27
CA ASP A 126 21.80 22.50 -13.35
C ASP A 126 22.19 23.66 -14.29
N ASP A 127 21.23 24.53 -14.64
CA ASP A 127 21.49 25.75 -15.43
C ASP A 127 22.45 26.72 -14.69
N ILE A 128 22.29 26.85 -13.37
CA ILE A 128 23.19 27.67 -12.54
C ILE A 128 24.58 27.04 -12.47
N GLU A 129 24.68 25.72 -12.24
CA GLU A 129 25.95 25.00 -12.17
C GLU A 129 26.73 25.12 -13.49
N THR A 130 26.07 24.89 -14.62
CA THR A 130 26.68 25.02 -15.95
C THR A 130 27.18 26.44 -16.22
N THR A 131 26.41 27.45 -15.82
CA THR A 131 26.83 28.87 -15.94
C THR A 131 28.04 29.17 -15.08
N LEU A 132 28.02 28.79 -13.80
CA LEU A 132 29.14 29.00 -12.87
C LEU A 132 30.40 28.26 -13.32
N ARG A 133 30.25 27.04 -13.87
CA ARG A 133 31.37 26.27 -14.41
C ARG A 133 32.00 26.98 -15.60
N ARG A 134 31.21 27.51 -16.53
CA ARG A 134 31.71 28.31 -17.65
C ARG A 134 32.46 29.56 -17.17
N GLU A 135 31.88 30.30 -16.22
CA GLU A 135 32.53 31.50 -15.65
C GLU A 135 33.84 31.16 -14.94
N HIS A 136 33.88 30.04 -14.22
CA HIS A 136 35.09 29.52 -13.59
C HIS A 136 36.17 29.20 -14.63
N ASP A 137 35.81 28.47 -15.69
CA ASP A 137 36.77 28.08 -16.74
C ASP A 137 37.32 29.30 -17.50
N GLU A 138 36.47 30.29 -17.77
CA GLU A 138 36.87 31.59 -18.34
C GLU A 138 37.80 32.37 -17.41
N ALA A 139 37.51 32.39 -16.11
CA ALA A 139 38.38 33.03 -15.12
C ALA A 139 39.73 32.31 -14.98
N ALA A 140 39.73 30.97 -15.00
CA ALA A 140 40.95 30.16 -14.95
C ALA A 140 41.83 30.39 -16.19
N ALA A 141 41.23 30.46 -17.38
CA ALA A 141 41.95 30.76 -18.62
C ALA A 141 42.56 32.17 -18.58
N ARG A 142 41.82 33.18 -18.09
CA ARG A 142 42.35 34.54 -17.91
C ARG A 142 43.50 34.58 -16.92
N LEU A 143 43.40 33.85 -15.81
CA LEU A 143 44.46 33.76 -14.81
C LEU A 143 45.73 33.10 -15.37
N ALA A 144 45.58 32.02 -16.14
CA ALA A 144 46.70 31.35 -16.78
C ALA A 144 47.43 32.28 -17.76
N ALA A 145 46.69 32.99 -18.62
CA ALA A 145 47.26 33.97 -19.55
C ALA A 145 47.97 35.13 -18.83
N ALA A 146 47.37 35.67 -17.76
CA ALA A 146 47.99 36.72 -16.97
C ALA A 146 49.28 36.26 -16.26
N THR A 147 49.31 35.00 -15.82
CA THR A 147 50.49 34.40 -15.18
C THR A 147 51.62 34.20 -16.17
N GLU A 148 51.32 33.78 -17.40
CA GLU A 148 52.30 33.69 -18.48
C GLU A 148 52.87 35.08 -18.85
N GLN A 149 52.00 36.08 -18.97
CA GLN A 149 52.43 37.47 -19.21
C GLN A 149 53.31 38.00 -18.09
N LEU A 150 52.96 37.73 -16.83
CA LEU A 150 53.77 38.12 -15.68
C LEU A 150 55.16 37.48 -15.74
N ALA A 151 55.24 36.17 -15.99
CA ALA A 151 56.51 35.46 -16.13
C ALA A 151 57.37 36.02 -17.27
N ALA A 152 56.75 36.37 -18.41
CA ALA A 152 57.46 37.00 -19.52
C ALA A 152 58.00 38.40 -19.16
N HIS A 153 57.21 39.20 -18.43
CA HIS A 153 57.64 40.50 -17.93
C HIS A 153 58.76 40.39 -16.89
N GLU A 154 58.69 39.44 -15.97
CA GLU A 154 59.76 39.18 -15.00
C GLU A 154 61.07 38.79 -15.68
N ALA A 155 61.02 37.91 -16.69
CA ALA A 155 62.19 37.54 -17.49
C ALA A 155 62.77 38.74 -18.27
N ALA A 156 61.91 39.59 -18.82
CA ALA A 156 62.34 40.81 -19.51
C ALA A 156 63.02 41.80 -18.56
N VAL A 157 62.46 41.99 -17.36
CA VAL A 157 63.04 42.84 -16.31
C VAL A 157 64.41 42.31 -15.88
N ALA A 158 64.55 41.00 -15.66
CA ALA A 158 65.84 40.38 -15.32
C ALA A 158 66.90 40.67 -16.40
N THR A 159 66.56 40.45 -17.67
CA THR A 159 67.47 40.71 -18.81
C THR A 159 67.85 42.19 -18.93
N LEU A 160 66.89 43.10 -18.73
CA LEU A 160 67.15 44.55 -18.77
C LEU A 160 68.02 45.01 -17.61
N SER A 161 67.85 44.42 -16.42
CA SER A 161 68.70 44.69 -15.26
C SER A 161 70.15 44.32 -15.56
N GLU A 162 70.40 43.11 -16.07
CA GLU A 162 71.76 42.66 -16.45
C GLU A 162 72.41 43.57 -17.49
N ARG A 163 71.64 44.00 -18.51
CA ARG A 163 72.13 44.94 -19.52
C ARG A 163 72.44 46.31 -18.94
N THR A 164 71.62 46.78 -18.00
CA THR A 164 71.81 48.06 -17.32
C THR A 164 73.08 48.02 -16.48
N ASP A 165 73.30 46.94 -15.73
CA ASP A 165 74.52 46.74 -14.94
C ASP A 165 75.78 46.71 -15.84
N ALA A 166 75.72 46.00 -16.97
CA ALA A 166 76.83 45.96 -17.94
C ALA A 166 77.12 47.33 -18.57
N ALA A 167 76.07 48.08 -18.93
CA ALA A 167 76.20 49.44 -19.46
C ALA A 167 76.79 50.38 -18.41
N GLN A 168 76.33 50.29 -17.16
CA GLN A 168 76.85 51.09 -16.05
C GLN A 168 78.32 50.78 -15.76
N GLN A 169 78.72 49.51 -15.76
CA GLN A 169 80.14 49.12 -15.64
C GLN A 169 81.00 49.69 -16.78
N THR A 170 80.49 49.64 -18.01
CA THR A 170 81.18 50.19 -19.19
C THR A 170 81.32 51.70 -19.09
N TRP A 171 80.26 52.40 -18.69
CA TRP A 171 80.27 53.83 -18.45
C TRP A 171 81.32 54.21 -17.39
N PHE A 172 81.34 53.52 -16.24
CA PHE A 172 82.36 53.75 -15.21
C PHE A 172 83.79 53.56 -15.73
N ARG A 173 84.04 52.52 -16.54
CA ARG A 173 85.37 52.26 -17.14
C ARG A 173 85.78 53.38 -18.11
N LEU A 174 84.87 53.82 -18.98
CA LEU A 174 85.13 54.89 -19.95
C LEU A 174 85.34 56.24 -19.26
N SER A 175 84.52 56.58 -18.26
CA SER A 175 84.68 57.79 -17.45
C SER A 175 86.04 57.81 -16.73
N ALA A 176 86.46 56.68 -16.16
CA ALA A 176 87.80 56.56 -15.55
C ALA A 176 88.94 56.64 -16.57
N LEU A 177 88.74 56.19 -17.81
CA LEU A 177 89.72 56.38 -18.89
C LEU A 177 89.79 57.84 -19.33
N ALA A 178 88.65 58.49 -19.54
CA ALA A 178 88.57 59.90 -19.91
C ALA A 178 89.25 60.79 -18.87
N GLU A 179 89.02 60.53 -17.57
CA GLU A 179 89.67 61.28 -16.49
C GLU A 179 91.20 61.10 -16.50
N ARG A 180 91.68 59.87 -16.71
CA ARG A 180 93.12 59.60 -16.87
C ARG A 180 93.71 60.34 -18.08
N VAL A 181 93.05 60.30 -19.24
CA VAL A 181 93.50 61.01 -20.44
C VAL A 181 93.52 62.52 -20.20
N ASN A 182 92.46 63.09 -19.64
CA ASN A 182 92.40 64.52 -19.30
C ASN A 182 93.52 64.92 -18.32
N ALA A 183 93.79 64.09 -17.30
CA ALA A 183 94.90 64.32 -16.39
C ALA A 183 96.26 64.29 -17.10
N THR A 184 96.48 63.34 -18.02
CA THR A 184 97.71 63.29 -18.82
C THR A 184 97.86 64.48 -19.77
N VAL A 185 96.77 64.91 -20.42
CA VAL A 185 96.74 66.10 -21.28
C VAL A 185 97.07 67.35 -20.46
N ARG A 186 96.49 67.50 -19.26
CA ARG A 186 96.78 68.62 -18.36
C ARG A 186 98.27 68.69 -18.02
N ILE A 187 98.87 67.56 -17.61
CA ILE A 187 100.30 67.49 -17.30
C ILE A 187 101.15 67.81 -18.54
N ALA A 188 100.77 67.31 -19.71
CA ALA A 188 101.48 67.59 -20.96
C ALA A 188 101.39 69.07 -21.36
N SER A 189 100.21 69.69 -21.23
CA SER A 189 100.02 71.12 -21.51
C SER A 189 100.76 72.02 -20.51
N GLU A 190 100.81 71.65 -19.23
CA GLU A 190 101.61 72.35 -18.22
C GLU A 190 103.09 72.30 -18.61
N ARG A 191 103.62 71.13 -19.00
CA ARG A 191 105.01 71.00 -19.45
C ARG A 191 105.31 71.81 -20.72
N ALA A 192 104.38 71.88 -21.66
CA ALA A 192 104.54 72.65 -22.89
C ALA A 192 104.54 74.17 -22.66
N GLN A 193 103.93 74.68 -21.58
CA GLN A 193 103.99 76.10 -21.20
C GLN A 193 105.32 76.50 -20.54
N TYR A 194 106.12 75.52 -20.09
CA TYR A 194 107.44 75.74 -19.47
C TYR A 194 108.62 75.55 -20.44
N LEU A 195 108.35 75.36 -21.74
CA LEU A 195 109.31 75.41 -22.85
C LEU A 195 109.13 76.70 -23.64
#